data_AF-A0A382IYN3-F1
#
_entry.id   AF-A0A382IYN3-F1
#
_cell.length_a   1.000
_cell.length_b   1.000
_cell.length_c   1.000
_cell.angle_alpha   90.00
_cell.angle_beta   90.00
_cell.angle_gamma   90.00
#
_symmetry.space_group_name_H-M   'P 1'
#
loop_
_entity.id
_entity.type
_entity.pdbx_description
1 polymer ?
#
loop_
_entity_poly.entity_id
_entity_poly.type
_entity_poly.pdbx_seq_one_letter_code
_entity_poly.pdbx_strand_id
1 'polypeptide(L)'
;MYYKIIEKFSPSDEERWQNYLNWRQLDLTCFDSIDGILKPDLFNPKSQEDWANCVNEDFKLHLITNLNYARKILQRYHNANIVGVDTELDEAYE
;
A
#
# COMPACT_ATOMS: atom_id res chain seq x y z
N MET A 1 -9.72 9.54 5.95
CA MET A 1 -8.46 8.79 6.07
C MET A 1 -8.69 7.29 5.99
N TYR A 2 -8.03 6.65 5.02
CA TYR A 2 -7.99 5.20 4.81
C TYR A 2 -6.56 4.69 5.00
N TYR A 3 -6.40 3.38 5.01
CA TYR A 3 -5.12 2.71 5.17
C TYR A 3 -4.87 1.73 4.02
N LYS A 4 -3.64 1.71 3.52
CA LYS A 4 -3.16 0.75 2.52
C LYS A 4 -2.11 -0.14 3.14
N ILE A 5 -2.07 -1.40 2.70
CA ILE A 5 -0.97 -2.32 2.97
C ILE A 5 -0.19 -2.47 1.69
N ILE A 6 1.00 -1.89 1.64
CA ILE A 6 1.84 -1.88 0.44
C ILE A 6 3.09 -2.70 0.67
N GLU A 7 3.63 -3.26 -0.41
CA GLU A 7 4.95 -3.86 -0.38
C GLU A 7 6.01 -2.81 0.00
N LYS A 8 7.00 -3.22 0.79
CA LYS A 8 8.19 -2.37 0.96
C LYS A 8 8.99 -2.36 -0.33
N PHE A 9 9.61 -1.22 -0.57
CA PHE A 9 10.61 -1.07 -1.61
C PHE A 9 11.70 -0.18 -1.05
N SER A 10 12.87 -0.77 -0.79
CA SER A 10 13.99 -0.14 -0.08
C SER A 10 15.32 -0.83 -0.43
N PRO A 11 16.46 -0.35 0.09
CA PRO A 11 17.74 -1.04 -0.09
C PRO A 11 17.77 -2.51 0.34
N SER A 12 16.83 -2.96 1.18
CA SER A 12 16.69 -4.38 1.55
C SER A 12 16.17 -5.27 0.43
N ASP A 13 15.63 -4.71 -0.66
CA ASP A 13 15.15 -5.45 -1.82
C ASP A 13 16.27 -5.71 -2.86
N GLU A 14 17.52 -5.54 -2.44
CA GLU A 14 18.78 -5.90 -3.11
C GLU A 14 18.74 -5.68 -4.63
N GLU A 15 18.57 -6.76 -5.41
CA GLU A 15 18.57 -6.72 -6.87
C GLU A 15 17.53 -5.76 -7.45
N ARG A 16 16.28 -5.79 -6.94
CA ARG A 16 15.19 -4.92 -7.41
C ARG A 16 15.51 -3.45 -7.14
N TRP A 17 16.14 -3.17 -6.00
CA TRP A 17 16.58 -1.83 -5.62
C TRP A 17 17.69 -1.32 -6.55
N GLN A 18 18.75 -2.12 -6.73
CA GLN A 18 19.88 -1.76 -7.60
C GLN A 18 19.45 -1.58 -9.05
N ASN A 19 18.57 -2.45 -9.56
CA ASN A 19 18.02 -2.33 -10.90
C ASN A 19 17.24 -1.03 -11.09
N TYR A 20 16.43 -0.62 -10.10
CA TYR A 20 15.70 0.64 -10.15
C TYR A 20 16.64 1.86 -10.17
N LEU A 21 17.64 1.89 -9.29
CA LEU A 21 18.62 2.98 -9.22
C LEU A 21 19.40 3.13 -10.53
N ASN A 22 19.88 2.00 -11.08
CA ASN A 22 20.59 1.98 -12.36
C ASN A 22 19.70 2.45 -13.52
N TRP A 23 18.45 2.01 -13.57
CA TRP A 23 17.51 2.43 -14.61
C TRP A 23 17.22 3.94 -14.54
N ARG A 24 17.01 4.48 -13.33
CA ARG A 24 16.72 5.90 -13.12
C ARG A 24 17.95 6.79 -13.14
N GLN A 25 19.17 6.21 -13.14
CA GLN A 25 20.43 6.92 -13.01
C GLN A 25 20.46 7.77 -11.73
N LEU A 26 20.03 7.19 -10.62
CA LEU A 26 19.96 7.82 -9.30
C LEU A 26 20.84 7.08 -8.30
N ASP A 27 21.35 7.80 -7.30
CA ASP A 27 21.97 7.25 -6.11
C ASP A 27 21.14 7.68 -4.90
N LEU A 28 20.29 6.77 -4.40
CA LEU A 28 19.40 7.02 -3.26
C LEU A 28 19.72 6.04 -2.14
N THR A 29 19.66 6.55 -0.90
CA THR A 29 19.75 5.74 0.31
C THR A 29 18.38 5.36 0.88
N CYS A 30 17.32 6.07 0.47
CA CYS A 30 15.94 5.78 0.81
C CYS A 30 14.98 6.18 -0.33
N PHE A 31 13.80 5.56 -0.38
CA PHE A 31 12.76 5.92 -1.33
C PHE A 31 11.38 5.66 -0.72
N ASP A 32 10.64 6.74 -0.51
CA ASP A 32 9.27 6.68 -0.06
C ASP A 32 8.34 7.11 -1.20
N SER A 33 7.48 6.17 -1.58
CA SER A 33 6.46 6.35 -2.59
C SER A 33 5.21 5.57 -2.18
N ILE A 34 4.08 5.95 -2.74
CA ILE A 34 2.81 5.20 -2.70
C ILE A 34 2.38 4.71 -4.09
N ASP A 35 3.25 4.89 -5.08
CA ASP A 35 3.03 4.44 -6.46
C ASP A 35 2.90 2.91 -6.49
N GLY A 36 1.73 2.44 -6.90
CA GLY A 36 1.39 1.02 -6.95
C GLY A 36 2.24 0.21 -7.94
N ILE A 37 2.92 0.85 -8.91
CA ILE A 37 3.87 0.16 -9.80
C ILE A 37 5.10 -0.28 -9.02
N LEU A 38 5.57 0.54 -8.09
CA LEU A 38 6.79 0.28 -7.31
C LEU A 38 6.49 -0.35 -5.96
N LYS A 39 5.33 -0.08 -5.38
CA LYS A 39 4.91 -0.57 -4.06
C LYS A 39 3.45 -1.04 -4.16
N PRO A 40 3.23 -2.22 -4.76
CA PRO A 40 1.89 -2.72 -5.02
C PRO A 40 1.08 -2.91 -3.74
N ASP A 41 -0.23 -2.77 -3.89
CA ASP A 41 -1.19 -3.09 -2.84
C ASP A 41 -1.23 -4.59 -2.57
N LEU A 42 -1.01 -4.97 -1.33
CA LEU A 42 -0.96 -6.36 -0.89
C LEU A 42 -2.30 -6.85 -0.34
N PHE A 43 -3.13 -5.93 0.16
CA PHE A 43 -4.42 -6.26 0.75
C PHE A 43 -5.48 -6.50 -0.33
N ASN A 44 -6.11 -7.66 -0.25
CA ASN A 44 -7.31 -8.01 -1.01
C ASN A 44 -8.26 -8.77 -0.07
N PRO A 45 -9.53 -8.33 0.10
CA PRO A 45 -10.43 -8.93 1.08
C PRO A 45 -10.77 -10.39 0.73
N LYS A 46 -10.57 -11.29 1.72
CA LYS A 46 -10.85 -12.73 1.57
C LYS A 46 -11.81 -13.29 2.62
N SER A 47 -12.01 -12.57 3.73
CA SER A 47 -12.84 -13.01 4.85
C SER A 47 -13.96 -12.01 5.12
N GLN A 48 -15.00 -12.44 5.84
CA GLN A 48 -16.07 -11.54 6.28
C GLN A 48 -15.55 -10.38 7.13
N GLU A 49 -14.50 -10.62 7.93
CA GLU A 49 -13.84 -9.56 8.71
C GLU A 49 -13.11 -8.57 7.79
N ASP A 50 -12.49 -9.05 6.70
CA ASP A 50 -11.85 -8.21 5.69
C ASP A 50 -12.88 -7.29 5.03
N TRP A 51 -14.02 -7.85 4.60
CA TRP A 51 -15.12 -7.08 4.00
C TRP A 51 -15.75 -6.06 4.95
N ALA A 52 -15.78 -6.36 6.25
CA ALA A 52 -16.27 -5.42 7.26
C ALA A 52 -15.31 -4.24 7.52
N ASN A 53 -14.06 -4.32 7.06
CA ASN A 53 -13.03 -3.33 7.33
C ASN A 53 -12.37 -2.76 6.06
N CYS A 54 -12.95 -3.00 4.88
CA CYS A 54 -12.49 -2.41 3.62
C CYS A 54 -13.58 -1.54 2.99
N VAL A 55 -13.17 -0.64 2.10
CA VAL A 55 -14.12 0.11 1.25
C VAL A 55 -14.74 -0.87 0.27
N ASN A 56 -16.07 -0.87 0.17
CA ASN A 56 -16.82 -1.71 -0.76
C ASN A 56 -17.34 -0.89 -1.94
N GLU A 57 -16.40 -0.34 -2.70
CA GLU A 57 -16.66 0.45 -3.90
C GLU A 57 -15.69 0.01 -4.99
N ASP A 58 -16.08 0.26 -6.24
CA ASP A 58 -15.28 -0.10 -7.41
C ASP A 58 -13.86 0.49 -7.31
N PHE A 59 -12.88 -0.36 -7.60
CA PHE A 59 -11.44 -0.03 -7.58
C PHE A 59 -10.85 0.37 -6.21
N LYS A 60 -11.63 0.28 -5.12
CA LYS A 60 -11.22 0.74 -3.78
C LYS A 60 -11.09 -0.38 -2.73
N LEU A 61 -11.26 -1.64 -3.11
CA LEU A 61 -11.21 -2.78 -2.17
C LEU A 61 -9.90 -2.92 -1.37
N HIS A 62 -8.82 -2.33 -1.88
CA HIS A 62 -7.51 -2.31 -1.22
C HIS A 62 -7.43 -1.30 -0.06
N LEU A 63 -8.42 -0.41 0.08
CA LEU A 63 -8.50 0.59 1.15
C LEU A 63 -9.14 0.01 2.40
N ILE A 64 -8.40 0.04 3.49
CA ILE A 64 -8.83 -0.40 4.83
C ILE A 64 -9.35 0.81 5.60
N THR A 65 -10.49 0.67 6.28
CA THR A 65 -11.16 1.76 7.01
C THR A 65 -10.73 1.86 8.48
N ASN A 66 -10.08 0.82 9.02
CA ASN A 66 -9.71 0.72 10.43
C ASN A 66 -8.20 0.45 10.63
N LEU A 67 -7.51 1.32 11.37
CA LEU A 67 -6.06 1.19 11.61
C LEU A 67 -5.67 -0.06 12.40
N ASN A 68 -6.45 -0.42 13.43
CA ASN A 68 -6.15 -1.62 14.22
C ASN A 68 -6.31 -2.87 13.37
N TYR A 69 -7.29 -2.86 12.47
CA TYR A 69 -7.45 -3.90 11.48
C TYR A 69 -6.29 -3.92 10.48
N ALA A 70 -5.87 -2.77 9.95
CA ALA A 70 -4.69 -2.68 9.08
C ALA A 70 -3.42 -3.25 9.75
N ARG A 71 -3.21 -2.99 11.06
CA ARG A 71 -2.12 -3.58 11.85
C ARG A 71 -2.20 -5.10 11.94
N LYS A 72 -3.41 -5.65 12.10
CA LYS A 72 -3.65 -7.10 12.06
C LYS A 72 -3.36 -7.68 10.67
N ILE A 73 -3.80 -7.01 9.61
CA ILE A 73 -3.51 -7.43 8.23
C ILE A 73 -2.01 -7.38 7.93
N LEU A 74 -1.30 -6.36 8.39
CA LEU A 74 0.13 -6.21 8.17
C LEU A 74 0.92 -7.45 8.62
N GLN A 75 0.51 -8.09 9.71
CA GLN A 75 1.13 -9.31 10.22
C GLN A 75 1.04 -10.51 9.26
N ARG A 76 0.17 -10.46 8.23
CA ARG A 76 0.09 -11.48 7.17
C ARG A 76 1.25 -11.39 6.18
N TYR A 77 2.04 -10.31 6.19
CA TYR A 77 3.07 -10.04 5.20
C TYR A 77 4.42 -9.75 5.87
N HIS A 78 5.49 -10.37 5.38
CA HIS A 78 6.84 -10.18 5.92
C HIS A 78 7.48 -8.85 5.50
N ASN A 79 7.20 -8.37 4.28
CA ASN A 79 7.84 -7.19 3.69
C ASN A 79 6.80 -6.14 3.29
N ALA A 80 6.05 -5.63 4.27
CA ALA A 80 4.97 -4.68 4.03
C ALA A 80 5.02 -3.46 4.95
N ASN A 81 4.42 -2.36 4.51
CA ASN A 81 4.20 -1.14 5.27
C ASN A 81 2.70 -0.78 5.30
N ILE A 82 2.29 -0.10 6.38
CA ILE A 82 1.00 0.60 6.41
C ILE A 82 1.24 2.04 5.97
N VAL A 83 0.41 2.52 5.05
CA VAL A 83 0.37 3.94 4.68
C VAL A 83 -1.03 4.47 4.89
N GLY A 84 -1.12 5.64 5.55
CA GLY A 84 -2.35 6.40 5.62
C GLY A 84 -2.54 7.21 4.35
N VAL A 85 -3.73 7.15 3.77
CA VAL A 85 -4.09 7.93 2.59
C VAL A 85 -5.37 8.72 2.85
N ASP A 86 -5.32 10.00 2.55
CA ASP A 86 -6.52 10.79 2.37
C ASP A 86 -6.84 10.79 0.89
N THR A 87 -8.02 10.29 0.59
CA THR A 87 -8.54 10.24 -0.76
C THR A 87 -9.62 11.31 -0.83
N GLU A 88 -9.54 12.22 -1.79
CA GLU A 88 -10.64 13.11 -2.18
C GLU A 88 -11.77 12.24 -2.74
N LEU A 89 -12.58 11.65 -1.87
CA LEU A 89 -13.71 10.79 -2.27
C LEU A 89 -15.06 11.49 -2.18
N ASP A 90 -15.08 12.75 -1.74
CA ASP A 90 -16.31 13.51 -1.47
C ASP A 90 -16.54 14.68 -2.44
N GLU A 91 -15.59 15.03 -3.31
CA GLU A 91 -15.89 15.91 -4.45
C GLU A 91 -16.51 15.07 -5.57
N ALA A 92 -17.77 14.67 -5.34
CA ALA A 92 -18.66 14.36 -6.44
C ALA A 92 -18.62 15.56 -7.39
N TYR A 93 -18.17 15.34 -8.62
CA TYR A 93 -18.44 16.25 -9.72
C TYR A 93 -19.96 16.30 -9.89
N GLU A 94 -20.63 17.26 -9.25
CA GLU A 94 -21.99 17.70 -9.55
C GLU A 94 -22.05 18.40 -10.92
#